data_AF-A0A9W7PSV9-F1
#
_entry.id   AF-A0A9W7PSV9-F1
#
_cell.length_a   1.000
_cell.length_b   1.000
_cell.length_c   1.000
_cell.angle_alpha   90.00
_cell.angle_beta   90.00
_cell.angle_gamma   90.00
#
_symmetry.space_group_name_H-M   'P 1'
#
loop_
_entity.id
_entity.type
_entity.pdbx_description
1 polymer ?
#
loop_
_entity_poly.entity_id
_entity_poly.type
_entity_poly.pdbx_seq_one_letter_code
_entity_poly.pdbx_strand_id
1 'polypeptide(L)'
;MEYAKQATALKFFVEQVQKTPKFPLRLDLQFFSDGGSPEDNPDNNPGDPTNLPKSQEELDELVKKRLERERKKSAEKYGDYDDVKAKLAEYEKAEEERKKQEMTEIERLQAEKEEADKKALEASEAAQKAQEKANTRILNTEIKSMARALDANDPGDVLALLDKSTIQLDENGNYQGVEEAVNALKESKPWMFKKVVGADAAGGANPGTNPRANEILALEKELEEAKTKALKDSKYAGEVTRIYNKLLEAKSKK
;
A
#
# COMPACT_ATOMS: atom_id res chain seq x y z
N MET A 1 -10.80 23.05 -0.55
CA MET A 1 -10.14 23.28 0.76
C MET A 1 -8.83 24.08 0.67
N GLU A 2 -8.28 24.35 -0.52
CA GLU A 2 -7.02 25.10 -0.65
C GLU A 2 -7.16 26.63 -0.44
N TYR A 3 -8.28 27.24 -0.82
CA TYR A 3 -8.52 28.67 -0.64
C TYR A 3 -8.61 29.10 0.84
N ALA A 4 -9.09 28.22 1.73
CA ALA A 4 -9.15 28.50 3.16
C ALA A 4 -7.76 28.49 3.81
N LYS A 5 -6.84 27.65 3.33
CA LYS A 5 -5.45 27.59 3.82
C LYS A 5 -4.65 28.82 3.37
N GLN A 6 -4.82 29.28 2.14
CA GLN A 6 -4.17 30.49 1.63
C GLN A 6 -4.67 31.77 2.33
N ALA A 7 -5.97 31.88 2.62
CA ALA A 7 -6.52 33.02 3.37
C ALA A 7 -6.03 33.06 4.83
N THR A 8 -5.78 31.90 5.44
CA THR A 8 -5.24 31.81 6.80
C THR A 8 -3.75 32.15 6.83
N ALA A 9 -2.98 31.72 5.81
CA ALA A 9 -1.57 32.08 5.66
C ALA A 9 -1.38 33.58 5.40
N LEU A 10 -2.24 34.21 4.59
CA LEU A 10 -2.19 35.66 4.37
C LEU A 10 -2.53 36.45 5.64
N LYS A 11 -3.52 36.01 6.42
CA LYS A 11 -3.85 36.64 7.71
C LYS A 11 -2.70 36.52 8.70
N PHE A 12 -2.05 35.36 8.78
CA PHE A 12 -0.90 35.15 9.66
C PHE A 12 0.30 36.04 9.26
N PHE A 13 0.56 36.18 7.96
CA PHE A 13 1.64 37.03 7.47
C PHE A 13 1.38 38.52 7.73
N VAL A 14 0.15 38.99 7.49
CA VAL A 14 -0.25 40.39 7.78
C VAL A 14 -0.17 40.69 9.28
N GLU A 15 -0.54 39.74 10.13
CA GLU A 15 -0.46 39.89 11.60
C GLU A 15 0.99 39.91 12.10
N GLN A 16 1.89 39.13 11.49
CA GLN A 16 3.32 39.15 11.80
C GLN A 16 3.99 40.46 11.36
N VAL A 17 3.62 41.01 10.19
CA VAL A 17 4.13 42.31 9.70
C VAL A 17 3.64 43.49 10.55
N GLN A 18 2.48 43.37 11.22
CA GLN A 18 1.97 44.39 12.14
C GLN A 18 2.56 44.28 13.56
N LYS A 19 3.05 43.10 13.97
CA LYS A 19 3.67 42.84 15.28
C LYS A 19 5.18 43.09 15.32
N THR A 20 5.85 43.31 14.19
CA THR A 20 7.23 43.77 14.23
C THR A 20 7.24 45.21 14.76
N PRO A 21 8.00 45.51 15.84
CA PRO A 21 8.16 46.89 16.25
C PRO A 21 8.76 47.64 15.06
N LYS A 22 8.03 48.62 14.53
CA LYS A 22 8.60 49.66 13.67
C LYS A 22 9.68 50.33 14.52
N PHE A 23 10.90 49.81 14.44
CA PHE A 23 12.06 50.56 14.86
C PHE A 23 12.08 51.77 13.93
N PRO A 24 11.80 53.00 14.40
CA PRO A 24 12.25 54.13 13.62
C PRO A 24 13.75 53.91 13.50
N LEU A 25 14.27 53.84 12.27
CA LEU A 25 15.68 54.11 12.04
C LEU A 25 15.88 55.53 12.55
N ARG A 26 16.14 55.65 13.86
CA ARG A 26 16.68 56.86 14.46
C ARG A 26 18.02 56.94 13.80
N LEU A 27 18.10 57.77 12.76
CA LEU A 27 19.36 58.19 12.23
C LEU A 27 20.09 58.78 13.44
N ASP A 28 21.08 58.07 13.99
CA ASP A 28 21.91 58.59 15.06
C ASP A 28 22.69 59.76 14.44
N LEU A 29 22.07 60.93 14.48
CA LEU A 29 22.66 62.21 14.10
C LEU A 29 23.88 62.51 14.97
N GLN A 30 24.03 61.81 16.11
CA GLN A 30 25.24 61.76 16.92
C GLN A 30 26.46 61.22 16.18
N PHE A 31 26.29 60.41 15.13
CA PHE A 31 27.41 59.98 14.27
C PHE A 31 27.94 61.12 13.39
N PHE A 32 27.09 62.10 13.07
CA PHE A 32 27.46 63.30 12.31
C PHE A 32 27.80 64.49 13.21
N SER A 33 27.48 64.44 14.50
CA SER A 33 27.70 65.51 15.47
C SER A 33 28.82 65.26 16.50
N ASP A 34 29.67 64.23 16.35
CA ASP A 34 30.95 64.16 17.09
C ASP A 34 31.99 65.13 16.49
N GLY A 35 31.56 66.39 16.41
CA GLY A 35 32.40 67.56 16.33
C GLY A 35 32.30 68.29 17.66
N GLY A 36 32.82 67.68 18.73
CA GLY A 36 33.19 68.39 19.95
C GLY A 36 32.22 68.26 21.13
N SER A 37 32.66 67.54 22.16
CA SER A 37 32.71 68.13 23.49
C SER A 37 34.19 68.19 23.90
N PRO A 38 34.76 69.39 24.11
CA PRO A 38 36.08 69.49 24.72
C PRO A 38 35.91 69.14 26.19
N GLU A 39 36.54 68.05 26.63
CA GLU A 39 36.94 67.99 28.03
C GLU A 39 37.83 69.21 28.30
N ASP A 40 37.47 69.95 29.33
CA ASP A 40 38.12 71.15 29.83
C ASP A 40 39.65 70.96 29.96
N ASN A 41 40.37 71.41 28.94
CA ASN A 41 41.67 72.05 29.07
C ASN A 41 41.45 73.50 28.63
N PRO A 42 41.76 74.51 29.46
CA PRO A 42 41.27 75.88 29.27
C PRO A 42 41.96 76.66 28.13
N ASP A 43 42.55 76.00 27.13
CA ASP A 43 43.39 76.68 26.15
C ASP A 43 43.13 76.39 24.67
N ASN A 44 42.15 75.59 24.25
CA ASN A 44 41.92 75.40 22.79
C ASN A 44 40.45 75.12 22.40
N ASN A 45 39.69 76.20 22.20
CA ASN A 45 38.38 76.19 21.53
C ASN A 45 38.54 76.22 19.99
N PRO A 46 37.95 75.32 19.20
CA PRO A 46 38.16 75.25 17.74
C PRO A 46 37.40 76.31 16.90
N GLY A 47 36.71 77.26 17.54
CA GLY A 47 35.90 78.29 16.88
C GLY A 47 36.44 79.72 17.03
N ASP A 48 37.65 79.90 17.56
CA ASP A 48 38.24 81.22 17.76
C ASP A 48 39.16 81.62 16.58
N PRO A 49 38.87 82.69 15.82
CA PRO A 49 39.70 83.12 14.68
C PRO A 49 41.10 83.59 15.07
N THR A 50 41.42 83.63 16.37
CA THR A 50 42.75 83.96 16.90
C THR A 50 43.70 82.76 17.04
N ASN A 51 43.25 81.54 16.77
CA ASN A 51 44.05 80.30 16.81
C ASN A 51 44.26 79.68 15.41
N LEU A 52 44.42 80.53 14.40
CA LEU A 52 44.98 80.10 13.12
C LEU A 52 46.50 79.88 13.30
N PRO A 53 47.05 78.71 12.91
CA PRO A 53 48.48 78.48 12.96
C PRO A 53 49.19 79.56 12.16
N LYS A 54 50.16 80.20 12.80
CA LYS A 54 50.82 81.41 12.27
C LYS A 54 51.94 81.05 11.29
N SER A 55 52.24 79.76 11.14
CA SER A 55 53.20 79.21 10.19
C SER A 55 52.70 77.88 9.59
N GLN A 56 53.27 77.52 8.43
CA GLN A 56 52.96 76.26 7.74
C GLN A 56 53.28 75.02 8.61
N GLU A 57 54.28 75.13 9.48
CA GLU A 57 54.76 74.03 10.33
C GLU A 57 53.76 73.67 11.43
N GLU A 58 53.14 74.67 12.06
CA GLU A 58 52.10 74.46 13.09
C GLU A 58 50.82 73.84 12.50
N LEU A 59 50.52 74.18 11.24
CA LEU A 59 49.41 73.62 10.46
C LEU A 59 49.64 72.13 10.17
N ASP A 60 50.86 71.80 9.73
CA ASP A 60 51.26 70.43 9.43
C ASP A 60 51.27 69.54 10.70
N GLU A 61 51.70 70.08 11.84
CA GLU A 61 51.64 69.37 13.13
C GLU A 61 50.21 69.12 13.61
N LEU A 62 49.32 70.11 13.48
CA LEU A 62 47.90 69.94 13.83
C LEU A 62 47.22 68.89 12.95
N VAL A 63 47.53 68.87 11.65
CA VAL A 63 47.03 67.86 10.70
C VAL A 63 47.56 66.48 11.05
N LYS A 64 48.86 66.34 11.37
CA LYS A 64 49.43 65.06 11.84
C LYS A 64 48.72 64.55 13.09
N LYS A 65 48.53 65.41 14.09
CA LYS A 65 47.87 65.03 15.36
C LYS A 65 46.40 64.61 15.14
N ARG A 66 45.69 65.26 14.22
CA ARG A 66 44.31 64.90 13.88
C ARG A 66 44.24 63.59 13.09
N LEU A 67 45.17 63.39 12.15
CA LEU A 67 45.31 62.15 11.37
C LEU A 67 45.66 60.95 12.27
N GLU A 68 46.53 61.14 13.26
CA GLU A 68 46.86 60.10 14.25
C GLU A 68 45.65 59.74 15.11
N ARG A 69 44.86 60.72 15.53
CA ARG A 69 43.62 60.48 16.30
C ARG A 69 42.58 59.74 15.47
N GLU A 70 42.39 60.12 14.22
CA GLU A 70 41.50 59.44 13.27
C GLU A 70 41.97 57.99 13.02
N ARG A 71 43.26 57.78 12.81
CA ARG A 71 43.85 56.44 12.63
C ARG A 71 43.72 55.57 13.88
N LYS A 72 43.82 56.14 15.08
CA LYS A 72 43.58 55.41 16.34
C LYS A 72 42.10 55.03 16.49
N LYS A 73 41.18 55.99 16.29
CA LYS A 73 39.73 55.74 16.33
C LYS A 73 39.31 54.71 15.28
N SER A 74 39.88 54.74 14.08
CA SER A 74 39.57 53.77 13.02
C SER A 74 40.16 52.39 13.31
N ALA A 75 41.37 52.31 13.86
CA ALA A 75 41.97 51.05 14.30
C ALA A 75 41.20 50.43 15.48
N GLU A 76 40.73 51.23 16.44
CA GLU A 76 39.91 50.74 17.57
C GLU A 76 38.53 50.24 17.11
N LYS A 77 37.94 50.85 16.08
CA LYS A 77 36.58 50.54 15.62
C LYS A 77 36.51 49.48 14.53
N TYR A 78 37.57 49.36 13.72
CA TYR A 78 37.62 48.48 12.55
C TYR A 78 38.84 47.56 12.53
N GLY A 79 39.66 47.53 13.60
CA GLY A 79 40.79 46.60 13.71
C GLY A 79 40.38 45.14 13.58
N ASP A 80 39.19 44.80 14.10
CA ASP A 80 38.63 43.45 14.05
C ASP A 80 37.86 43.15 12.74
N TYR A 81 37.80 44.10 11.80
CA TYR A 81 37.01 43.96 10.59
C TYR A 81 37.50 42.81 9.70
N ASP A 82 38.82 42.66 9.57
CA ASP A 82 39.41 41.58 8.79
C ASP A 82 39.17 40.21 9.46
N ASP A 83 39.19 40.15 10.78
CA ASP A 83 38.87 38.94 11.56
C ASP A 83 37.39 38.56 11.46
N VAL A 84 36.48 39.54 11.52
CA VAL A 84 35.04 39.32 11.33
C VAL A 84 34.75 38.86 9.91
N LYS A 85 35.42 39.46 8.91
CA LYS A 85 35.30 39.05 7.51
C LYS A 85 35.83 37.65 7.27
N ALA A 86 36.95 37.28 7.90
CA ALA A 86 37.50 35.93 7.82
C ALA A 86 36.54 34.91 8.44
N LYS A 87 36.01 35.18 9.64
CA LYS A 87 35.02 34.32 10.30
C LYS A 87 33.74 34.20 9.49
N LEU A 88 33.24 35.29 8.90
CA LEU A 88 32.06 35.25 8.05
C LEU A 88 32.28 34.35 6.82
N ALA A 89 33.43 34.47 6.16
CA ALA A 89 33.77 33.63 5.02
C ALA A 89 33.92 32.14 5.41
N GLU A 90 34.41 31.83 6.61
CA GLU A 90 34.46 30.45 7.13
C GLU A 90 33.05 29.91 7.45
N TYR A 91 32.19 30.73 8.06
CA TYR A 91 30.80 30.35 8.34
C TYR A 91 29.99 30.11 7.07
N GLU A 92 30.15 30.98 6.06
CA GLU A 92 29.49 30.82 4.77
C GLU A 92 29.91 29.52 4.08
N LYS A 93 31.21 29.20 4.09
CA LYS A 93 31.70 27.91 3.56
C LYS A 93 31.16 26.71 4.32
N ALA A 94 31.14 26.76 5.65
CA ALA A 94 30.62 25.68 6.48
C ALA A 94 29.11 25.47 6.26
N GLU A 95 28.33 26.54 6.10
CA GLU A 95 26.91 26.48 5.75
C GLU A 95 26.67 25.95 4.34
N GLU A 96 27.48 26.33 3.36
CA GLU A 96 27.41 25.78 2.00
C GLU A 96 27.73 24.28 1.96
N GLU A 97 28.75 23.85 2.71
CA GLU A 97 29.10 22.43 2.84
C GLU A 97 27.99 21.65 3.53
N ARG A 98 27.42 22.17 4.63
CA ARG A 98 26.25 21.56 5.29
C ARG A 98 25.06 21.46 4.36
N LYS A 99 24.70 22.53 3.67
CA LYS A 99 23.59 22.54 2.70
C LYS A 99 23.83 21.54 1.59
N LYS A 100 25.06 21.43 1.07
CA LYS A 100 25.39 20.45 0.03
C LYS A 100 25.25 19.02 0.54
N GLN A 101 25.72 18.72 1.75
CA GLN A 101 25.56 17.40 2.37
C GLN A 101 24.09 17.08 2.66
N GLU A 102 23.33 18.05 3.18
CA GLU A 102 21.90 17.90 3.43
C GLU A 102 21.12 17.68 2.14
N MET A 103 21.42 18.41 1.06
CA MET A 103 20.81 18.20 -0.25
C MET A 103 21.08 16.78 -0.77
N THR A 104 22.33 16.29 -0.66
CA THR A 104 22.66 14.91 -1.09
C THR A 104 21.98 13.85 -0.24
N GLU A 105 21.83 14.08 1.06
CA GLU A 105 21.14 13.14 1.94
C GLU A 105 19.62 13.19 1.72
N ILE A 106 19.04 14.36 1.48
CA ILE A 106 17.62 14.52 1.13
C ILE A 106 17.33 13.81 -0.20
N GLU A 107 18.16 13.99 -1.22
CA GLU A 107 18.03 13.29 -2.51
C GLU A 107 18.12 11.77 -2.32
N ARG A 108 19.07 11.29 -1.51
CA ARG A 108 19.20 9.86 -1.17
C ARG A 108 17.96 9.33 -0.45
N LEU A 109 17.46 10.06 0.55
CA LEU A 109 16.27 9.70 1.32
C LEU A 109 14.99 9.76 0.49
N GLN A 110 14.89 10.68 -0.47
CA GLN A 110 13.79 10.74 -1.42
C GLN A 110 13.80 9.53 -2.35
N ALA A 111 14.95 9.19 -2.93
CA ALA A 111 15.09 8.00 -3.77
C ALA A 111 14.77 6.71 -3.00
N GLU A 112 15.22 6.59 -1.75
CA GLU A 112 14.93 5.43 -0.89
C GLU A 112 13.43 5.34 -0.56
N LYS A 113 12.77 6.47 -0.29
CA LYS A 113 11.32 6.51 -0.08
C LYS A 113 10.54 6.13 -1.33
N GLU A 114 10.90 6.68 -2.49
CA GLU A 114 10.25 6.33 -3.76
C GLU A 114 10.40 4.85 -4.10
N GLU A 115 11.60 4.28 -3.86
CA GLU A 115 11.82 2.84 -4.04
C GLU A 115 11.02 2.00 -3.04
N ALA A 116 10.94 2.43 -1.78
CA ALA A 116 10.15 1.76 -0.76
C ALA A 116 8.65 1.83 -1.07
N ASP A 117 8.14 2.99 -1.48
CA ASP A 117 6.74 3.20 -1.87
C ASP A 117 6.39 2.36 -3.10
N LYS A 118 7.28 2.30 -4.09
CA LYS A 118 7.10 1.45 -5.26
C LYS A 118 7.06 -0.03 -4.89
N LYS A 119 7.98 -0.51 -4.03
CA LYS A 119 7.96 -1.89 -3.53
C LYS A 119 6.72 -2.18 -2.71
N ALA A 120 6.24 -1.24 -1.90
CA ALA A 120 5.02 -1.39 -1.12
C ALA A 120 3.79 -1.49 -2.02
N LEU A 121 3.72 -0.68 -3.08
CA LEU A 121 2.65 -0.73 -4.07
C LEU A 121 2.66 -2.06 -4.83
N GLU A 122 3.83 -2.48 -5.33
CA GLU A 122 4.00 -3.76 -6.03
C GLU A 122 3.62 -4.95 -5.13
N ALA A 123 4.04 -4.93 -3.86
CA ALA A 123 3.69 -5.95 -2.89
C ALA A 123 2.18 -5.97 -2.58
N SER A 124 1.56 -4.80 -2.45
CA SER A 124 0.11 -4.68 -2.23
C SER A 124 -0.69 -5.21 -3.42
N GLU A 125 -0.30 -4.82 -4.65
CA GLU A 125 -0.94 -5.33 -5.86
C GLU A 125 -0.75 -6.84 -6.03
N ALA A 126 0.45 -7.35 -5.74
CA ALA A 126 0.72 -8.79 -5.79
C ALA A 126 -0.12 -9.55 -4.74
N ALA A 127 -0.25 -9.01 -3.53
CA ALA A 127 -1.08 -9.58 -2.48
C ALA A 127 -2.57 -9.57 -2.85
N GLN A 128 -3.09 -8.46 -3.38
CA GLN A 128 -4.48 -8.37 -3.84
C GLN A 128 -4.77 -9.35 -4.97
N LYS A 129 -3.91 -9.41 -6.00
CA LYS A 129 -4.06 -10.38 -7.11
C LYS A 129 -3.98 -11.83 -6.61
N ALA A 130 -3.09 -12.13 -5.66
CA ALA A 130 -3.00 -13.45 -5.07
C ALA A 130 -4.26 -13.82 -4.28
N GLN A 131 -4.79 -12.88 -3.49
CA GLN A 131 -6.01 -13.03 -2.72
C GLN A 131 -7.22 -13.22 -3.64
N GLU A 132 -7.40 -12.40 -4.67
CA GLU A 132 -8.47 -12.54 -5.66
C GLU A 132 -8.41 -13.89 -6.38
N LYS A 133 -7.22 -14.35 -6.76
CA LYS A 133 -7.02 -15.66 -7.40
C LYS A 133 -7.36 -16.80 -6.45
N ALA A 134 -6.97 -16.70 -5.18
CA ALA A 134 -7.32 -17.68 -4.15
C ALA A 134 -8.83 -17.70 -3.92
N ASN A 135 -9.45 -16.54 -3.70
CA ASN A 135 -10.88 -16.38 -3.51
C ASN A 135 -11.67 -16.98 -4.69
N THR A 136 -11.29 -16.64 -5.92
CA THR A 136 -11.93 -17.17 -7.14
C THR A 136 -11.79 -18.68 -7.23
N ARG A 137 -10.63 -19.24 -6.87
CA ARG A 137 -10.41 -20.69 -6.86
C ARG A 137 -11.28 -21.39 -5.82
N ILE A 138 -11.40 -20.82 -4.62
CA ILE A 138 -12.24 -21.35 -3.55
C ILE A 138 -13.71 -21.32 -4.01
N LEU A 139 -14.19 -20.16 -4.48
CA LEU A 139 -15.55 -20.00 -4.99
C LEU A 139 -15.88 -21.02 -6.08
N ASN A 140 -14.99 -21.17 -7.07
CA ASN A 140 -15.19 -22.12 -8.15
C ASN A 140 -15.21 -23.58 -7.67
N THR A 141 -14.46 -23.89 -6.61
CA THR A 141 -14.45 -25.23 -6.01
C THR A 141 -15.73 -25.49 -5.25
N GLU A 142 -16.21 -24.50 -4.50
CA GLU A 142 -17.46 -24.57 -3.74
C GLU A 142 -18.66 -24.76 -4.67
N ILE A 143 -18.76 -23.94 -5.73
CA ILE A 143 -19.81 -24.09 -6.75
C ILE A 143 -19.78 -25.49 -7.36
N LYS A 144 -18.59 -26.01 -7.72
CA LYS A 144 -18.48 -27.36 -8.28
C LYS A 144 -18.86 -28.44 -7.26
N SER A 145 -18.52 -28.25 -5.99
CA SER A 145 -18.90 -29.15 -4.89
C SER A 145 -20.42 -29.21 -4.75
N MET A 146 -21.06 -28.05 -4.65
CA MET A 146 -22.52 -27.94 -4.55
C MET A 146 -23.24 -28.46 -5.79
N ALA A 147 -22.72 -28.17 -6.99
CA ALA A 147 -23.26 -28.74 -8.22
C ALA A 147 -23.23 -30.27 -8.22
N ARG A 148 -22.15 -30.88 -7.74
CA ARG A 148 -22.06 -32.35 -7.60
C ARG A 148 -23.04 -32.88 -6.56
N ALA A 149 -23.15 -32.20 -5.41
CA ALA A 149 -24.09 -32.59 -4.35
C ALA A 149 -25.55 -32.55 -4.83
N LEU A 150 -25.86 -31.67 -5.78
CA LEU A 150 -27.20 -31.52 -6.38
C LEU A 150 -27.40 -32.35 -7.66
N ASP A 151 -26.50 -33.30 -7.94
CA ASP A 151 -26.51 -34.21 -9.09
C ASP A 151 -26.37 -33.52 -10.46
N ALA A 152 -25.57 -32.45 -10.55
CA ALA A 152 -25.23 -31.86 -11.85
C ALA A 152 -24.56 -32.89 -12.78
N ASN A 153 -24.94 -32.87 -14.05
CA ASN A 153 -24.33 -33.73 -15.07
C ASN A 153 -22.88 -33.32 -15.36
N ASP A 154 -22.64 -32.01 -15.49
CA ASP A 154 -21.30 -31.41 -15.55
C ASP A 154 -21.20 -30.19 -14.59
N PRO A 155 -20.40 -30.29 -13.51
CA PRO A 155 -20.13 -29.17 -12.60
C PRO A 155 -19.40 -27.98 -13.27
N GLY A 156 -18.67 -28.22 -14.35
CA GLY A 156 -18.01 -27.19 -15.14
C GLY A 156 -19.00 -26.29 -15.88
N ASP A 157 -20.03 -26.88 -16.48
CA ASP A 157 -21.09 -26.14 -17.16
C ASP A 157 -21.94 -25.34 -16.16
N VAL A 158 -22.20 -25.91 -14.98
CA VAL A 158 -22.86 -25.18 -13.88
C VAL A 158 -22.03 -23.96 -13.49
N LEU A 159 -20.71 -24.10 -13.31
CA LEU A 159 -19.84 -22.96 -13.00
C LEU A 159 -19.90 -21.84 -14.06
N ALA A 160 -19.99 -22.23 -15.34
CA ALA A 160 -19.99 -21.30 -16.46
C ALA A 160 -21.32 -20.54 -16.59
N LEU A 161 -22.45 -21.17 -16.25
CA LEU A 161 -23.79 -20.60 -16.40
C LEU A 161 -24.40 -20.03 -15.11
N LEU A 162 -23.81 -20.33 -13.94
CA LEU A 162 -24.30 -19.84 -12.66
C LEU A 162 -24.19 -18.32 -12.56
N ASP A 163 -25.27 -17.67 -12.12
CA ASP A 163 -25.21 -16.27 -11.70
C ASP A 163 -24.49 -16.16 -10.35
N LYS A 164 -23.39 -15.42 -10.35
CA LYS A 164 -22.52 -15.24 -9.16
C LYS A 164 -22.87 -13.97 -8.39
N SER A 165 -23.79 -13.14 -8.90
CA SER A 165 -24.13 -11.83 -8.31
C SER A 165 -24.78 -11.95 -6.93
N THR A 166 -25.41 -13.09 -6.64
CA THR A 166 -26.06 -13.37 -5.37
C THR A 166 -25.12 -13.97 -4.32
N ILE A 167 -23.89 -14.34 -4.71
CA ILE A 167 -22.93 -15.02 -3.83
C ILE A 167 -22.09 -13.97 -3.09
N GLN A 168 -22.05 -14.06 -1.77
CA GLN A 168 -21.30 -13.13 -0.91
C GLN A 168 -20.24 -13.87 -0.10
N LEU A 169 -19.10 -13.22 0.10
CA LEU A 169 -18.03 -13.70 0.98
C LEU A 169 -18.27 -13.12 2.38
N ASP A 170 -18.34 -13.98 3.39
CA ASP A 170 -18.49 -13.58 4.78
C ASP A 170 -17.13 -13.24 5.45
N GLU A 171 -17.20 -12.67 6.65
CA GLU A 171 -16.02 -12.31 7.46
C GLU A 171 -15.17 -13.52 7.87
N ASN A 172 -15.74 -14.73 7.82
CA ASN A 172 -15.06 -15.98 8.17
C ASN A 172 -14.38 -16.63 6.94
N GLY A 173 -14.53 -16.05 5.75
CA GLY A 173 -13.97 -16.58 4.50
C GLY A 173 -14.83 -17.65 3.82
N ASN A 174 -16.09 -17.80 4.20
CA ASN A 174 -17.04 -18.71 3.56
C ASN A 174 -17.95 -17.97 2.58
N TYR A 175 -18.43 -18.69 1.56
CA TYR A 175 -19.37 -18.15 0.59
C TYR A 175 -20.81 -18.48 0.97
N GLN A 176 -21.64 -17.45 1.14
CA GLN A 176 -23.08 -17.56 1.36
C GLN A 176 -23.84 -17.40 0.03
N GLY A 177 -24.98 -18.08 -0.13
CA GLY A 177 -25.80 -17.98 -1.35
C GLY A 177 -25.43 -18.95 -2.47
N VAL A 178 -24.40 -19.79 -2.30
CA VAL A 178 -23.96 -20.74 -3.34
C VAL A 178 -25.00 -21.84 -3.56
N GLU A 179 -25.56 -22.39 -2.48
CA GLU A 179 -26.56 -23.45 -2.55
C GLU A 179 -27.85 -22.97 -3.23
N GLU A 180 -28.32 -21.79 -2.82
CA GLU A 180 -29.51 -21.15 -3.35
C GLU A 180 -29.34 -20.83 -4.84
N ALA A 181 -28.17 -20.34 -5.24
CA ALA A 181 -27.87 -20.06 -6.65
C ALA A 181 -27.90 -21.34 -7.50
N VAL A 182 -27.30 -22.44 -7.02
CA VAL A 182 -27.28 -23.70 -7.77
C VAL A 182 -28.68 -24.34 -7.82
N ASN A 183 -29.47 -24.22 -6.75
CA ASN A 183 -30.87 -24.66 -6.75
C ASN A 183 -31.73 -23.84 -7.72
N ALA A 184 -31.58 -22.52 -7.77
CA ALA A 184 -32.25 -21.68 -8.76
C ALA A 184 -31.85 -22.05 -10.21
N LEU A 185 -30.58 -22.43 -10.42
CA LEU A 185 -30.12 -22.95 -11.71
C LEU A 185 -30.76 -24.30 -12.05
N LYS A 186 -30.94 -25.17 -11.05
CA LYS A 186 -31.61 -26.47 -11.20
C LYS A 186 -33.07 -26.33 -11.59
N GLU A 187 -33.78 -25.35 -11.03
CA GLU A 187 -35.16 -25.06 -11.39
C GLU A 187 -35.29 -24.46 -12.80
N SER A 188 -34.39 -23.53 -13.16
CA SER A 188 -34.42 -22.87 -14.47
C SER A 188 -33.89 -23.75 -15.61
N LYS A 189 -32.93 -24.65 -15.33
CA LYS A 189 -32.32 -25.56 -16.30
C LYS A 189 -32.26 -27.00 -15.77
N PRO A 190 -33.41 -27.68 -15.63
CA PRO A 190 -33.45 -29.03 -15.04
C PRO A 190 -32.65 -30.08 -15.84
N TRP A 191 -32.46 -29.86 -17.14
CA TRP A 191 -31.71 -30.75 -18.03
C TRP A 191 -30.20 -30.80 -17.72
N MET A 192 -29.67 -29.84 -16.96
CA MET A 192 -28.27 -29.84 -16.52
C MET A 192 -28.02 -30.78 -15.33
N PHE A 193 -29.09 -31.26 -14.69
CA PHE A 193 -29.04 -32.08 -13.49
C PHE A 193 -29.63 -33.46 -13.77
N LYS A 194 -29.05 -34.49 -13.18
CA LYS A 194 -29.58 -35.85 -13.30
C LYS A 194 -30.93 -35.87 -12.61
N LYS A 195 -31.93 -36.40 -13.31
CA LYS A 195 -33.21 -36.73 -12.67
C LYS A 195 -32.94 -37.84 -11.67
N VAL A 196 -33.48 -37.69 -10.46
CA VAL A 196 -33.55 -38.78 -9.49
C VAL A 196 -34.49 -39.81 -10.09
N VAL A 197 -33.96 -40.70 -10.91
CA VAL A 197 -34.74 -41.81 -11.41
C VAL A 197 -34.89 -42.76 -10.21
N GLY A 198 -36.12 -43.03 -9.80
CA GLY A 198 -36.42 -43.97 -8.73
C GLY A 198 -35.71 -45.31 -8.95
N ALA A 199 -35.65 -46.12 -7.90
CA ALA A 199 -34.92 -47.39 -7.83
C ALA A 199 -35.13 -48.37 -9.03
N ASP A 200 -36.10 -48.13 -9.90
CA ASP A 200 -36.34 -48.81 -11.17
C ASP A 200 -35.30 -48.52 -12.28
N ALA A 201 -34.42 -47.52 -12.12
CA ALA A 201 -33.29 -47.28 -13.04
C ALA A 201 -31.97 -47.94 -12.61
N ALA A 202 -32.04 -49.00 -11.81
CA ALA A 202 -30.93 -49.93 -11.58
C ALA A 202 -30.57 -50.78 -12.83
N GLY A 203 -30.66 -50.20 -14.04
CA GLY A 203 -30.32 -50.83 -15.31
C GLY A 203 -29.16 -50.16 -16.07
N GLY A 204 -28.58 -49.10 -15.51
CA GLY A 204 -27.47 -48.35 -16.10
C GLY A 204 -26.10 -48.71 -15.55
N ALA A 205 -25.95 -49.86 -14.89
CA ALA A 205 -24.62 -50.38 -14.60
C ALA A 205 -23.99 -50.78 -15.93
N ASN A 206 -23.02 -49.99 -16.40
CA ASN A 206 -22.04 -50.41 -17.39
C ASN A 206 -21.65 -51.85 -17.05
N PRO A 207 -21.98 -52.87 -17.87
CA PRO A 207 -21.67 -54.25 -17.51
C PRO A 207 -20.16 -54.27 -17.37
N GLY A 208 -19.69 -54.55 -16.16
CA GLY A 208 -18.27 -54.76 -15.92
C GLY A 208 -17.79 -55.68 -17.02
N THR A 209 -16.72 -55.28 -17.70
CA THR A 209 -16.12 -55.91 -18.90
C THR A 209 -15.60 -57.32 -18.65
N ASN A 210 -16.12 -58.00 -17.63
CA ASN A 210 -15.88 -59.38 -17.29
C ASN A 210 -17.13 -60.21 -17.63
N PRO A 211 -17.17 -60.91 -18.79
CA PRO A 211 -18.32 -61.73 -19.19
C PRO A 211 -18.71 -62.76 -18.11
N ARG A 212 -17.74 -63.24 -17.32
CA ARG A 212 -18.00 -64.17 -16.21
C ARG A 212 -18.81 -63.54 -15.08
N ALA A 213 -18.54 -62.28 -14.75
CA ALA A 213 -19.30 -61.60 -13.70
C ALA A 213 -20.77 -61.42 -14.12
N ASN A 214 -21.01 -61.14 -15.40
CA ASN A 214 -22.36 -61.04 -15.94
C ASN A 214 -23.07 -62.40 -15.98
N GLU A 215 -22.37 -63.48 -16.33
CA GLU A 215 -22.90 -64.85 -16.28
C GLU A 215 -23.28 -65.29 -14.86
N ILE A 216 -22.44 -64.98 -13.87
CA ILE A 216 -22.73 -65.28 -12.45
C ILE A 216 -23.96 -64.51 -11.96
N LEU A 217 -24.04 -63.20 -12.24
CA LEU A 217 -25.19 -62.37 -11.86
C LEU A 217 -26.49 -62.84 -12.54
N ALA A 218 -26.43 -63.26 -13.80
CA ALA A 218 -27.57 -63.81 -14.52
C ALA A 218 -28.06 -65.13 -13.89
N LEU A 219 -27.14 -66.04 -13.56
CA LEU A 219 -27.46 -67.31 -12.90
C LEU A 219 -27.99 -67.11 -11.47
N GLU A 220 -27.52 -66.10 -10.74
CA GLU A 220 -28.05 -65.74 -9.41
C GLU A 220 -29.49 -65.25 -9.49
N LYS A 221 -29.80 -64.41 -10.48
CA LYS A 221 -31.17 -63.96 -10.73
C LYS A 221 -32.10 -65.11 -11.14
N GLU A 222 -31.64 -65.98 -12.04
CA GLU A 222 -32.38 -67.16 -12.48
C GLU A 222 -32.63 -68.14 -11.32
N LEU A 223 -31.67 -68.27 -10.40
CA LEU A 223 -31.80 -69.10 -9.20
C LEU A 223 -32.89 -68.56 -8.25
N GLU A 224 -32.95 -67.25 -8.02
CA GLU A 224 -34.00 -66.64 -7.20
C GLU A 224 -35.38 -66.79 -7.85
N GLU A 225 -35.49 -66.60 -9.16
CA GLU A 225 -36.74 -66.85 -9.89
C GLU A 225 -37.14 -68.34 -9.81
N ALA A 226 -36.20 -69.26 -9.96
CA ALA A 226 -36.47 -70.70 -9.83
C ALA A 226 -36.87 -71.08 -8.38
N LYS A 227 -36.26 -70.49 -7.35
CA LYS A 227 -36.65 -70.68 -5.96
C LYS A 227 -38.08 -70.22 -5.70
N THR A 228 -38.46 -69.04 -6.22
CA THR A 228 -39.85 -68.55 -6.08
C THR A 228 -40.85 -69.43 -6.81
N LYS A 229 -40.48 -70.01 -7.97
CA LYS A 229 -41.31 -70.99 -8.69
C LYS A 229 -41.41 -72.32 -7.94
N ALA A 230 -40.30 -72.81 -7.39
CA ALA A 230 -40.25 -74.05 -6.60
C ALA A 230 -41.04 -73.96 -5.28
N LEU A 231 -41.10 -72.77 -4.67
CA LEU A 231 -41.97 -72.50 -3.52
C LEU A 231 -43.45 -72.65 -3.86
N LYS A 232 -43.84 -72.37 -5.12
CA LYS A 232 -45.22 -72.45 -5.60
C LYS A 232 -45.56 -73.83 -6.17
N ASP A 233 -44.59 -74.51 -6.79
CA ASP A 233 -44.78 -75.81 -7.42
C ASP A 233 -43.51 -76.66 -7.30
N SER A 234 -43.64 -77.79 -6.59
CA SER A 234 -42.55 -78.69 -6.24
C SER A 234 -41.80 -79.28 -7.46
N LYS A 235 -42.44 -79.31 -8.64
CA LYS A 235 -41.80 -79.82 -9.87
C LYS A 235 -40.59 -78.98 -10.32
N TYR A 236 -40.49 -77.73 -9.88
CA TYR A 236 -39.38 -76.84 -10.21
C TYR A 236 -38.19 -76.96 -9.24
N ALA A 237 -38.28 -77.79 -8.19
CA ALA A 237 -37.16 -78.02 -7.28
C ALA A 237 -35.93 -78.59 -8.00
N GLY A 238 -36.13 -79.42 -9.03
CA GLY A 238 -35.03 -79.92 -9.87
C GLY A 238 -34.34 -78.83 -10.70
N GLU A 239 -35.07 -77.78 -11.08
CA GLU A 239 -34.54 -76.63 -11.81
C GLU A 239 -33.65 -75.76 -10.90
N VAL A 240 -34.06 -75.55 -9.65
CA VAL A 240 -33.26 -74.86 -8.62
C VAL A 240 -31.91 -75.55 -8.42
N THR A 241 -31.91 -76.87 -8.25
CA THR A 241 -30.67 -77.65 -8.07
C THR A 241 -29.77 -77.56 -9.31
N ARG A 242 -30.36 -77.58 -10.52
CA ARG A 242 -29.61 -77.48 -11.78
C ARG A 242 -28.94 -76.12 -11.94
N ILE A 243 -29.66 -75.03 -11.66
CA ILE A 243 -29.12 -73.66 -11.74
C ILE A 243 -28.07 -73.45 -10.66
N TYR A 244 -28.29 -73.98 -9.45
CA TYR A 244 -27.32 -73.92 -8.35
C TYR A 244 -25.99 -74.61 -8.70
N ASN A 245 -26.04 -75.78 -9.33
CA ASN A 245 -24.84 -76.48 -9.77
C ASN A 245 -24.09 -75.71 -10.87
N LYS A 246 -24.82 -75.13 -11.84
CA LYS A 246 -24.22 -74.24 -12.87
C LYS A 246 -23.56 -73.01 -12.25
N LEU A 247 -24.18 -72.42 -11.22
CA LEU A 247 -23.62 -71.28 -10.49
C LEU A 247 -22.32 -71.65 -9.76
N LEU A 248 -22.27 -72.83 -9.13
CA LEU A 248 -21.05 -73.36 -8.50
C LEU A 248 -19.94 -73.63 -9.52
N GLU A 249 -20.28 -74.16 -10.70
CA GLU A 249 -19.31 -74.36 -11.79
C GLU A 249 -18.79 -73.03 -12.33
N ALA A 250 -19.66 -72.03 -12.51
CA ALA A 250 -19.28 -70.69 -12.96
C ALA A 250 -18.37 -69.98 -11.94
N LYS A 251 -18.62 -70.16 -10.63
CA LYS A 251 -17.81 -69.59 -9.55
C LYS A 251 -16.48 -70.32 -9.32
N SER A 252 -16.39 -71.61 -9.66
CA SER A 252 -15.18 -72.42 -9.46
C SER A 252 -14.19 -72.35 -10.63
N LYS A 253 -14.63 -71.94 -11.83
CA LYS A 253 -13.74 -71.69 -12.98
C LYS A 253 -12.88 -70.44 -12.74
N LYS A 254 -11.60 -70.66 -12.44
CA LYS A 254 -10.56 -69.63 -12.30
C LYS A 254 -10.29 -68.91 -13.61
#